data_AF-A0A1I7ZFZ1-F1
#
_entry.id   AF-A0A1I7ZFZ1-F1
#
_cell.length_a   1.000
_cell.length_b   1.000
_cell.length_c   1.000
_cell.angle_alpha   90.00
_cell.angle_beta   90.00
_cell.angle_gamma   90.00
#
_symmetry.space_group_name_H-M   'P 1'
#
loop_
_entity.id
_entity.type
_entity.pdbx_description
1 polymer ?
#
loop_
_entity_poly.entity_id
_entity_poly.type
_entity_poly.pdbx_seq_one_letter_code
_entity_poly.pdbx_strand_id
1 'polypeptide(L)'
;MRVWVAVLLLVSVLLPSSYAADACQKLAICALDKCITSSAQFPPEGKLIEFLLKQANFGCVLGPSCYEFCSQCASCNYAQAQIKKLVLREETDGLCPKMEACAKSCLDDQVRDPFSCVFRSRCAGFCLSQEDCPQCREIVKRVFTGYCYRSGFIEHYGKKCRPMFEELVGAFRA
;
A
#
# COMPACT_ATOMS: atom_id res chain seq x y z
N MET A 1 -13.49 52.72 -37.85
CA MET A 1 -13.87 51.33 -37.54
C MET A 1 -12.71 50.70 -36.79
N ARG A 2 -12.89 50.39 -35.50
CA ARG A 2 -11.87 49.79 -34.63
C ARG A 2 -12.15 48.29 -34.55
N VAL A 3 -11.28 47.46 -35.10
CA VAL A 3 -11.31 45.99 -34.89
C VAL A 3 -10.16 45.65 -33.96
N TRP A 4 -10.47 45.52 -32.68
CA TRP A 4 -9.61 44.89 -31.68
C TRP A 4 -9.98 43.42 -31.66
N VAL A 5 -9.12 42.53 -32.15
CA VAL A 5 -9.25 41.08 -31.89
C VAL A 5 -8.48 40.79 -30.62
N ALA A 6 -9.23 40.64 -29.54
CA ALA A 6 -8.74 40.21 -28.26
C ALA A 6 -8.97 38.68 -28.12
N VAL A 7 -7.89 37.97 -27.78
CA VAL A 7 -7.83 37.14 -26.57
C VAL A 7 -8.59 35.78 -26.64
N LEU A 8 -7.85 34.66 -26.76
CA LEU A 8 -7.66 33.67 -25.68
C LEU A 8 -7.00 32.37 -26.16
N LEU A 9 -5.76 32.21 -25.72
CA LEU A 9 -5.04 30.94 -25.61
C LEU A 9 -5.81 29.97 -24.68
N LEU A 10 -6.36 28.91 -25.24
CA LEU A 10 -6.81 27.72 -24.50
C LEU A 10 -5.58 26.89 -24.13
N VAL A 11 -4.90 27.25 -23.05
CA VAL A 11 -3.97 26.35 -22.38
C VAL A 11 -4.76 25.58 -21.34
N SER A 12 -5.33 24.44 -21.76
CA SER A 12 -5.90 23.44 -20.86
C SER A 12 -4.75 22.75 -20.12
N VAL A 13 -4.24 23.37 -19.05
CA VAL A 13 -3.30 22.72 -18.13
C VAL A 13 -4.07 21.63 -17.40
N LEU A 14 -3.88 20.38 -17.85
CA LEU A 14 -4.23 19.18 -17.09
C LEU A 14 -3.30 19.11 -15.87
N LEU A 15 -3.76 19.63 -14.72
CA LEU A 15 -3.16 19.36 -13.41
C LEU A 15 -3.74 18.03 -12.89
N PRO A 16 -2.93 16.96 -12.74
CA PRO A 16 -3.40 15.77 -12.04
C PRO A 16 -3.41 16.00 -10.52
N SER A 17 -4.60 15.89 -9.93
CA SER A 17 -4.89 15.07 -8.74
C SER A 17 -4.07 15.28 -7.45
N SER A 18 -4.00 16.50 -6.92
CA SER A 18 -3.60 16.72 -5.50
C SER A 18 -4.49 15.98 -4.49
N TYR A 19 -5.75 15.73 -4.85
CA TYR A 19 -6.74 15.07 -4.00
C TYR A 19 -6.46 13.58 -3.76
N ALA A 20 -5.93 12.87 -4.76
CA ALA A 20 -5.66 11.43 -4.66
C ALA A 20 -4.44 11.13 -3.77
N ALA A 21 -3.42 11.99 -3.81
CA ALA A 21 -2.24 11.87 -2.95
C ALA A 21 -2.59 12.03 -1.46
N ASP A 22 -3.54 12.92 -1.15
CA ASP A 22 -4.05 13.16 0.20
C ASP A 22 -4.80 11.93 0.76
N ALA A 23 -5.62 11.26 -0.06
CA ALA A 23 -6.38 10.08 0.37
C ALA A 23 -5.48 8.91 0.80
N CYS A 24 -4.44 8.59 0.01
CA CYS A 24 -3.51 7.51 0.38
C CYS A 24 -2.65 7.85 1.60
N GLN A 25 -2.38 9.13 1.85
CA GLN A 25 -1.72 9.58 3.07
C GLN A 25 -2.65 9.41 4.29
N LYS A 26 -3.92 9.81 4.18
CA LYS A 26 -4.94 9.60 5.22
C LYS A 26 -5.15 8.11 5.53
N LEU A 27 -5.13 7.25 4.51
CA LEU A 27 -5.14 5.80 4.69
C LEU A 27 -3.94 5.32 5.52
N ALA A 28 -2.74 5.77 5.19
CA ALA A 28 -1.53 5.37 5.92
C ALA A 28 -1.62 5.80 7.40
N ILE A 29 -2.12 7.02 7.66
CA ILE A 29 -2.36 7.51 9.03
C ILE A 29 -3.38 6.61 9.75
N CYS A 30 -4.52 6.33 9.12
CA CYS A 30 -5.53 5.43 9.69
C CYS A 30 -4.98 4.04 10.02
N ALA A 31 -4.19 3.45 9.11
CA ALA A 31 -3.57 2.17 9.33
C ALA A 31 -2.62 2.19 10.54
N LEU A 32 -1.80 3.24 10.65
CA LEU A 32 -0.86 3.39 11.76
C LEU A 32 -1.55 3.64 13.11
N ASP A 33 -2.70 4.33 13.11
CA ASP A 33 -3.43 4.64 14.35
C ASP A 33 -4.29 3.47 14.83
N LYS A 34 -4.87 2.70 13.90
CA LYS A 34 -5.95 1.73 14.22
C LYS A 34 -5.63 0.28 13.90
N CYS A 35 -4.73 0.03 12.96
CA CYS A 35 -4.55 -1.30 12.38
C CYS A 35 -3.14 -1.85 12.51
N ILE A 36 -2.19 -1.08 13.04
CA ILE A 36 -0.81 -1.47 13.23
C ILE A 36 -0.47 -1.28 14.71
N THR A 37 0.01 -2.35 15.34
CA THR A 37 0.41 -2.27 16.75
C THR A 37 1.75 -1.53 16.83
N SER A 38 1.79 -0.46 17.63
CA SER A 38 3.04 0.24 17.92
C SER A 38 3.96 -0.66 18.72
N SER A 39 5.23 -0.72 18.33
CA SER A 39 6.27 -1.45 19.05
C SER A 39 7.49 -0.56 19.23
N ALA A 40 8.03 -0.55 20.46
CA ALA A 40 9.31 0.08 20.78
C ALA A 40 10.51 -0.83 20.48
N GLN A 41 10.29 -1.96 19.79
CA GLN A 41 11.35 -2.88 19.41
C GLN A 41 12.05 -2.40 18.14
N PHE A 42 13.37 -2.50 18.14
CA PHE A 42 14.22 -2.25 17.00
C PHE A 42 14.75 -3.60 16.47
N PRO A 43 14.02 -4.27 15.54
CA PRO A 43 14.50 -5.53 14.97
C PRO A 43 15.74 -5.30 14.10
N PRO A 44 16.47 -6.35 13.68
CA PRO A 44 17.54 -6.18 12.69
C PRO A 44 17.04 -5.45 11.44
N GLU A 45 17.85 -4.55 10.87
CA GLU A 45 17.44 -3.67 9.76
C GLU A 45 16.80 -4.46 8.60
N GLY A 46 17.46 -5.54 8.14
CA GLY A 46 16.96 -6.41 7.06
C GLY A 46 15.65 -7.14 7.36
N LYS A 47 15.10 -7.02 8.58
CA LYS A 47 13.84 -7.63 9.01
C LYS A 47 12.72 -6.61 9.25
N LEU A 48 12.95 -5.31 9.01
CA LEU A 48 11.97 -4.26 9.31
C LEU A 48 10.67 -4.40 8.50
N ILE A 49 10.75 -4.81 7.23
CA ILE A 49 9.55 -5.05 6.41
C ILE A 49 8.74 -6.23 6.95
N GLU A 50 9.39 -7.37 7.19
CA GLU A 50 8.74 -8.55 7.76
C GLU A 50 8.11 -8.22 9.12
N PHE A 51 8.82 -7.45 9.94
CA PHE A 51 8.34 -6.98 11.23
C PHE A 51 7.08 -6.11 11.08
N LEU A 52 7.08 -5.12 10.20
CA LEU A 52 5.91 -4.28 9.93
C LEU A 52 4.71 -5.12 9.46
N LEU A 53 4.90 -6.03 8.51
CA LEU A 53 3.82 -6.87 7.98
C LEU A 53 3.20 -7.74 9.08
N LYS A 54 4.01 -8.23 10.04
CA LYS A 54 3.52 -8.95 11.21
C LYS A 54 2.71 -8.07 12.17
N GLN A 55 3.09 -6.81 12.37
CA GLN A 55 2.35 -5.87 13.22
C GLN A 55 1.05 -5.38 12.59
N ALA A 56 0.94 -5.42 11.27
CA ALA A 56 -0.22 -4.94 10.54
C ALA A 56 -1.37 -5.96 10.54
N ASN A 57 -2.60 -5.46 10.76
CA ASN A 57 -3.84 -6.17 10.53
C ASN A 57 -4.46 -5.68 9.21
N PHE A 58 -4.20 -6.42 8.12
CA PHE A 58 -4.68 -6.05 6.79
C PHE A 58 -6.20 -6.15 6.63
N GLY A 59 -6.86 -7.02 7.41
CA GLY A 59 -8.32 -7.05 7.49
C GLY A 59 -8.89 -5.76 8.10
N CYS A 60 -8.19 -5.14 9.06
CA CYS A 60 -8.52 -3.82 9.58
C CYS A 60 -8.27 -2.71 8.54
N VAL A 61 -7.13 -2.74 7.84
CA VAL A 61 -6.76 -1.72 6.84
C VAL A 61 -7.73 -1.72 5.65
N LEU A 62 -8.05 -2.89 5.12
CA LEU A 62 -8.94 -3.06 3.97
C LEU A 62 -10.43 -3.09 4.37
N GLY A 63 -10.71 -3.21 5.67
CA GLY A 63 -12.05 -3.33 6.22
C GLY A 63 -12.66 -2.00 6.66
N PRO A 64 -13.75 -2.06 7.44
CA PRO A 64 -14.53 -0.88 7.85
C PRO A 64 -13.72 0.21 8.56
N SER A 65 -12.69 -0.16 9.33
CA SER A 65 -11.91 0.78 10.15
C SER A 65 -11.23 1.88 9.37
N CYS A 66 -10.78 1.58 8.14
CA CYS A 66 -10.11 2.52 7.24
C CYS A 66 -10.77 2.57 5.85
N TYR A 67 -11.99 2.03 5.71
CA TYR A 67 -12.69 1.88 4.43
C TYR A 67 -12.81 3.21 3.66
N GLU A 68 -13.23 4.28 4.34
CA GLU A 68 -13.43 5.59 3.73
C GLU A 68 -12.15 6.09 3.04
N PHE A 69 -11.00 6.00 3.71
CA PHE A 69 -9.73 6.43 3.15
C PHE A 69 -9.19 5.46 2.10
N CYS A 70 -9.41 4.15 2.30
CA CYS A 70 -8.99 3.13 1.37
C CYS A 70 -9.72 3.25 0.03
N SER A 71 -11.05 3.43 0.05
CA SER A 71 -11.89 3.59 -1.15
C SER A 71 -11.53 4.82 -1.99
N GLN A 72 -10.98 5.87 -1.35
CA GLN A 72 -10.51 7.09 -2.03
C GLN A 72 -9.05 7.00 -2.50
N CYS A 73 -8.26 6.09 -1.94
CA CYS A 73 -6.90 5.82 -2.38
C CYS A 73 -6.91 4.77 -3.49
N ALA A 74 -6.58 5.16 -4.73
CA ALA A 74 -6.69 4.30 -5.92
C ALA A 74 -6.07 2.90 -5.73
N SER A 75 -4.86 2.84 -5.16
CA SER A 75 -4.16 1.56 -4.91
C SER A 75 -4.90 0.68 -3.90
N CYS A 76 -5.47 1.27 -2.85
CA CYS A 76 -6.16 0.53 -1.80
C CYS A 76 -7.56 0.12 -2.22
N ASN A 77 -8.27 1.00 -2.92
CA ASN A 77 -9.56 0.71 -3.53
C ASN A 77 -9.45 -0.46 -4.52
N TYR A 78 -8.39 -0.47 -5.34
CA TYR A 78 -8.09 -1.60 -6.20
C TYR A 78 -7.90 -2.90 -5.40
N ALA A 79 -7.10 -2.87 -4.32
CA ALA A 79 -6.90 -4.04 -3.46
C ALA A 79 -8.23 -4.53 -2.81
N GLN A 80 -9.07 -3.61 -2.34
CA GLN A 80 -10.41 -3.94 -1.82
C GLN A 80 -11.28 -4.61 -2.88
N ALA A 81 -11.30 -4.07 -4.10
CA ALA A 81 -12.05 -4.65 -5.22
C ALA A 81 -11.56 -6.06 -5.56
N GLN A 82 -10.24 -6.28 -5.60
CA GLN A 82 -9.68 -7.61 -5.90
C GLN A 82 -10.00 -8.62 -4.81
N ILE A 83 -9.85 -8.26 -3.53
CA ILE A 83 -10.21 -9.16 -2.42
C ILE A 83 -11.69 -9.49 -2.46
N LYS A 84 -12.57 -8.51 -2.72
CA LYS A 84 -14.01 -8.75 -2.87
C LYS A 84 -14.29 -9.75 -3.99
N LYS A 85 -13.71 -9.54 -5.18
CA LYS A 85 -13.86 -10.44 -6.33
C LYS A 85 -13.39 -11.86 -6.02
N LEU A 86 -12.21 -11.98 -5.41
CA LEU A 86 -11.65 -13.28 -5.01
C LEU A 86 -12.56 -14.02 -4.01
N VAL A 87 -13.10 -13.32 -3.01
CA VAL A 87 -14.05 -13.91 -2.04
C VAL A 87 -15.35 -14.34 -2.73
N LEU A 88 -15.83 -13.57 -3.71
CA LEU A 88 -17.02 -13.89 -4.51
C LEU A 88 -16.74 -14.91 -5.63
N ARG A 89 -15.48 -15.36 -5.79
CA ARG A 89 -15.02 -16.24 -6.88
C ARG A 89 -15.24 -15.65 -8.28
N GLU A 90 -15.16 -14.34 -8.38
CA GLU A 90 -15.22 -13.57 -9.64
C GLU A 90 -13.81 -13.39 -10.23
N GLU A 91 -13.76 -12.98 -11.50
CA GLU A 91 -12.51 -12.66 -12.20
C GLU A 91 -11.92 -11.32 -11.72
N THR A 92 -10.62 -11.32 -11.43
CA THR A 92 -9.87 -10.13 -11.01
C THR A 92 -9.58 -9.20 -12.18
N ASP A 93 -9.24 -7.95 -11.88
CA ASP A 93 -8.96 -6.92 -12.91
C ASP A 93 -7.60 -7.10 -13.60
N GLY A 94 -6.70 -7.91 -13.03
CA GLY A 94 -5.47 -8.32 -13.70
C GLY A 94 -4.34 -7.27 -13.67
N LEU A 95 -4.42 -6.21 -12.86
CA LEU A 95 -3.34 -5.22 -12.74
C LEU A 95 -2.13 -5.76 -11.94
N CYS A 96 -2.36 -6.77 -11.09
CA CYS A 96 -1.33 -7.44 -10.31
C CYS A 96 -1.49 -8.97 -10.38
N PRO A 97 -1.32 -9.59 -11.56
CA PRO A 97 -1.78 -10.95 -11.82
C PRO A 97 -1.10 -12.00 -10.92
N LYS A 98 0.20 -11.88 -10.65
CA LYS A 98 0.91 -12.80 -9.75
C LYS A 98 0.44 -12.67 -8.29
N MET A 99 0.19 -11.44 -7.85
CA MET A 99 -0.33 -11.16 -6.51
C MET A 99 -1.76 -11.69 -6.35
N GLU A 100 -2.62 -11.43 -7.34
CA GLU A 100 -4.00 -11.90 -7.38
C GLU A 100 -4.07 -13.44 -7.40
N ALA A 101 -3.27 -14.09 -8.24
CA ALA A 101 -3.19 -15.55 -8.29
C ALA A 101 -2.69 -16.15 -6.97
N CYS A 102 -1.68 -15.53 -6.35
CA CYS A 102 -1.21 -15.95 -5.04
C CYS A 102 -2.30 -15.78 -3.97
N ALA A 103 -3.02 -14.65 -3.98
CA ALA A 103 -4.10 -14.40 -3.04
C ALA A 103 -5.27 -15.36 -3.22
N LYS A 104 -5.59 -15.74 -4.47
CA LYS A 104 -6.54 -16.80 -4.77
C LYS A 104 -6.12 -18.14 -4.14
N SER A 105 -4.85 -18.53 -4.27
CA SER A 105 -4.33 -19.76 -3.65
C SER A 105 -4.49 -19.77 -2.13
N CYS A 106 -4.30 -18.62 -1.48
CA CYS A 106 -4.52 -18.49 -0.03
C CYS A 106 -5.99 -18.70 0.35
N LEU A 107 -6.94 -18.23 -0.45
CA LEU A 107 -8.37 -18.42 -0.20
C LEU A 107 -8.82 -19.86 -0.48
N ASP A 108 -8.25 -20.49 -1.51
CA ASP A 108 -8.55 -21.88 -1.89
C ASP A 108 -8.02 -22.88 -0.85
N ASP A 109 -6.86 -22.60 -0.24
CA ASP A 109 -6.24 -23.43 0.82
C ASP A 109 -7.05 -23.43 2.15
N GLN A 110 -8.18 -22.71 2.23
CA GLN A 110 -9.03 -22.55 3.43
C GLN A 110 -8.23 -22.21 4.70
N VAL A 111 -7.18 -21.40 4.57
CA VAL A 111 -6.38 -21.00 5.73
C VAL A 111 -7.25 -20.25 6.74
N ARG A 112 -6.98 -20.46 8.04
CA ARG A 112 -7.72 -19.85 9.14
C ARG A 112 -7.71 -18.31 9.10
N ASP A 113 -6.66 -17.73 8.51
CA ASP A 113 -6.52 -16.28 8.27
C ASP A 113 -5.96 -16.03 6.86
N PRO A 114 -6.84 -15.82 5.86
CA PRO A 114 -6.44 -15.55 4.48
C PRO A 114 -5.58 -14.28 4.35
N PHE A 115 -5.86 -13.25 5.16
CA PHE A 115 -5.12 -12.00 5.11
C PHE A 115 -3.67 -12.18 5.59
N SER A 116 -3.44 -13.02 6.60
CA SER A 116 -2.07 -13.36 6.99
C SER A 116 -1.31 -14.10 5.88
N CYS A 117 -1.95 -15.05 5.18
CA CYS A 117 -1.31 -15.76 4.07
C CYS A 117 -0.91 -14.81 2.93
N VAL A 118 -1.82 -13.89 2.58
CA VAL A 118 -1.61 -12.92 1.49
C VAL A 118 -0.51 -11.93 1.85
N PHE A 119 -0.60 -11.29 3.02
CA PHE A 119 0.19 -10.08 3.29
C PHE A 119 1.38 -10.28 4.22
N ARG A 120 1.48 -11.38 4.96
CA ARG A 120 2.60 -11.62 5.91
C ARG A 120 3.64 -12.61 5.42
N SER A 121 3.29 -13.45 4.45
CA SER A 121 4.17 -14.53 4.00
C SER A 121 4.14 -14.67 2.47
N ARG A 122 3.33 -15.59 1.96
CA ARG A 122 3.45 -16.20 0.63
C ARG A 122 3.41 -15.17 -0.50
N CYS A 123 2.56 -14.16 -0.40
CA CYS A 123 2.38 -13.18 -1.48
C CYS A 123 3.10 -11.85 -1.24
N ALA A 124 3.78 -11.67 -0.11
CA ALA A 124 4.43 -10.41 0.25
C ALA A 124 5.48 -9.98 -0.79
N GLY A 125 6.22 -10.92 -1.37
CA GLY A 125 7.18 -10.63 -2.44
C GLY A 125 6.55 -9.99 -3.67
N PHE A 126 5.42 -10.53 -4.14
CA PHE A 126 4.67 -9.97 -5.28
C PHE A 126 4.09 -8.59 -4.96
N CYS A 127 3.69 -8.35 -3.70
CA CYS A 127 3.22 -7.03 -3.27
C CYS A 127 4.35 -5.99 -3.25
N LEU A 128 5.55 -6.36 -2.81
CA LEU A 128 6.68 -5.44 -2.67
C LEU A 128 7.43 -5.20 -3.99
N SER A 129 7.23 -6.08 -4.97
CA SER A 129 7.79 -5.98 -6.31
C SER A 129 7.18 -4.80 -7.09
N GLN A 130 8.05 -3.96 -7.65
CA GLN A 130 7.63 -2.84 -8.51
C GLN A 130 7.03 -3.34 -9.84
N GLU A 131 7.48 -4.50 -10.32
CA GLU A 131 7.05 -5.10 -11.58
C GLU A 131 5.75 -5.89 -11.41
N ASP A 132 5.61 -6.64 -10.31
CA ASP A 132 4.45 -7.53 -10.13
C ASP A 132 3.23 -6.81 -9.59
N CYS A 133 3.40 -5.81 -8.69
CA CYS A 133 2.29 -5.04 -8.17
C CYS A 133 2.68 -3.64 -7.66
N PRO A 134 2.78 -2.63 -8.54
CA PRO A 134 3.13 -1.27 -8.13
C PRO A 134 2.11 -0.68 -7.14
N GLN A 135 0.83 -1.04 -7.26
CA GLN A 135 -0.25 -0.57 -6.38
C GLN A 135 -0.03 -1.01 -4.93
N CYS A 136 0.28 -2.29 -4.71
CA CYS A 136 0.49 -2.83 -3.36
C CYS A 136 1.76 -2.24 -2.73
N ARG A 137 2.83 -2.17 -3.53
CA ARG A 137 4.10 -1.58 -3.12
C ARG A 137 3.96 -0.14 -2.64
N GLU A 138 3.15 0.66 -3.34
CA GLU A 138 2.92 2.06 -3.01
C GLU A 138 2.25 2.24 -1.63
N ILE A 139 1.28 1.38 -1.30
CA ILE A 139 0.61 1.38 0.01
C ILE A 139 1.62 1.00 1.10
N VAL A 140 2.34 -0.11 0.92
CA VAL A 140 3.30 -0.57 1.93
C VAL A 140 4.41 0.46 2.14
N LYS A 141 4.89 1.11 1.07
CA LYS A 141 5.87 2.19 1.17
C LYS A 141 5.40 3.35 2.03
N ARG A 142 4.15 3.81 1.85
CA ARG A 142 3.57 4.91 2.66
C ARG A 142 3.44 4.51 4.12
N VAL A 143 2.88 3.33 4.37
CA VAL A 143 2.70 2.79 5.72
C VAL A 143 4.05 2.62 6.41
N PHE A 144 5.03 2.01 5.75
CA PHE A 144 6.39 1.84 6.26
C PHE A 144 7.03 3.19 6.57
N THR A 145 6.90 4.17 5.68
CA THR A 145 7.47 5.50 5.89
C THR A 145 6.91 6.10 7.18
N GLY A 146 5.59 6.10 7.36
CA GLY A 146 4.97 6.63 8.58
C GLY A 146 5.30 5.82 9.84
N TYR A 147 5.36 4.49 9.73
CA TYR A 147 5.77 3.61 10.83
C TYR A 147 7.21 3.90 11.27
N CYS A 148 8.14 4.00 10.31
CA CYS A 148 9.55 4.30 10.54
C CYS A 148 9.76 5.62 11.29
N TYR A 149 9.02 6.68 10.94
CA TYR A 149 9.04 7.94 11.68
C TYR A 149 8.50 7.78 13.11
N ARG A 150 7.37 7.11 13.29
CA ARG A 150 6.73 6.95 14.61
C ARG A 150 7.50 6.04 15.56
N SER A 151 8.24 5.07 15.02
CA SER A 151 9.03 4.11 15.80
C SER A 151 10.47 4.55 16.06
N GLY A 152 10.89 5.75 15.64
CA GLY A 152 12.24 6.26 15.90
C GLY A 152 13.34 5.52 15.13
N PHE A 153 13.02 4.96 13.96
CA PHE A 153 13.97 4.19 13.17
C PHE A 153 15.05 5.07 12.53
N ILE A 154 14.78 6.35 12.31
CA ILE A 154 15.78 7.26 11.75
C ILE A 154 16.93 7.44 12.74
N GLU A 155 16.60 7.67 14.01
CA GLU A 155 17.55 7.87 15.09
C GLU A 155 18.33 6.58 15.38
N HIS A 156 17.63 5.44 15.33
CA HIS A 156 18.25 4.14 15.65
C HIS A 156 19.17 3.61 14.53
N TYR A 157 18.72 3.63 13.27
CA TYR A 157 19.49 3.06 12.14
C TYR A 157 20.29 4.11 11.36
N GLY A 158 20.13 5.40 11.66
CA GLY A 158 20.88 6.49 11.00
C GLY A 158 20.52 6.72 9.53
N LYS A 159 19.36 6.21 9.07
CA LYS A 159 18.93 6.29 7.67
C LYS A 159 17.56 6.93 7.52
N LYS A 160 17.34 7.61 6.39
CA LYS A 160 16.01 8.14 6.03
C LYS A 160 15.06 6.99 5.67
N CYS A 161 13.81 7.07 6.13
CA CYS A 161 12.81 5.99 5.96
C CYS A 161 12.55 5.59 4.50
N ARG A 162 12.46 6.57 3.58
CA ARG A 162 12.16 6.30 2.18
C ARG A 162 13.28 5.52 1.47
N PRO A 163 14.55 5.97 1.48
CA PRO A 163 15.67 5.17 0.97
C PRO A 163 15.79 3.80 1.65
N MET A 164 15.62 3.76 2.98
CA MET A 164 15.64 2.50 3.73
C MET A 164 14.59 1.51 3.20
N PHE A 165 13.37 1.95 2.91
CA PHE A 165 12.36 1.08 2.29
C PHE A 165 12.82 0.48 0.95
N GLU A 166 13.43 1.29 0.09
CA GLU A 166 13.90 0.85 -1.23
C GLU A 166 15.01 -0.20 -1.09
N GLU A 167 15.96 0.02 -0.19
CA GLU A 167 17.03 -0.93 0.14
C GLU A 167 16.47 -2.26 0.66
N LEU A 168 15.52 -2.18 1.60
CA LEU A 168 14.92 -3.37 2.22
C LEU A 168 14.12 -4.20 1.23
N VAL A 169 13.36 -3.55 0.35
CA VAL A 169 12.59 -4.24 -0.68
C VAL A 169 13.50 -4.86 -1.74
N GLY A 170 14.59 -4.18 -2.13
CA GLY A 170 15.58 -4.77 -3.04
C GLY A 170 16.25 -6.03 -2.49
N ALA A 171 16.38 -6.14 -1.16
CA ALA A 171 16.90 -7.32 -0.47
C ALA A 171 15.82 -8.34 -0.07
N PHE A 172 14.53 -8.01 -0.24
CA PHE A 172 13.43 -8.85 0.23
C PHE A 172 13.26 -10.08 -0.68
N ARG A 173 13.73 -11.23 -0.20
CA ARG A 173 13.41 -12.53 -0.79
C ARG A 173 12.21 -13.09 -0.04
N ALA A 174 11.07 -13.18 -0.73
CA ALA A 174 9.90 -13.93 -0.26
C ALA A 174 10.12 -15.43 -0.49
#